data_AF-A0A662Q1V9-F1
#
_entry.id   AF-A0A662Q1V9-F1
#
_cell.length_a   1.000
_cell.length_b   1.000
_cell.length_c   1.000
_cell.angle_alpha   90.00
_cell.angle_beta   90.00
_cell.angle_gamma   90.00
#
_symmetry.space_group_name_H-M   'P 1'
#
loop_
_entity.id
_entity.type
_entity.pdbx_description
1 polymer ?
#
loop_
_entity_poly.entity_id
_entity_poly.type
_entity_poly.pdbx_seq_one_letter_code
_entity_poly.pdbx_strand_id
1 'polypeptide(L)' 'MRLAALFSGGKDSTYAIYLMERRGHDVKYLL' A
#
# COMPACT_ATOMS: atom_id res chain seq x y z
N MET A 1 -7.50 -4.71 -7.45
CA MET A 1 -8.45 -4.95 -6.32
C MET A 1 -8.36 -3.77 -5.35
N ARG A 2 -9.40 -3.49 -4.55
CA ARG A 2 -9.36 -2.42 -3.53
C ARG A 2 -8.76 -2.97 -2.23
N LEU A 3 -7.69 -2.36 -1.75
CA LEU A 3 -6.93 -2.81 -0.57
C LEU A 3 -6.76 -1.69 0.46
N ALA A 4 -6.52 -2.08 1.70
CA ALA A 4 -5.99 -1.21 2.75
C ALA A 4 -4.59 -1.69 3.13
N ALA A 5 -3.68 -0.78 3.46
CA ALA A 5 -2.31 -1.10 3.83
C ALA A 5 -2.06 -0.80 5.31
N LEU A 6 -1.50 -1.78 6.03
CA LEU A 6 -0.97 -1.53 7.37
C LEU A 6 0.29 -0.65 7.22
N PHE A 7 0.22 0.57 7.72
CA PHE A 7 1.18 1.62 7.42
C PHE A 7 1.83 2.19 8.67
N SER A 8 3.10 1.86 8.87
CA SER A 8 3.91 2.34 10.00
C SER A 8 4.68 3.63 9.69
N GLY A 9 4.60 4.16 8.47
CA GLY A 9 5.43 5.26 7.99
C GLY A 9 6.87 4.85 7.61
N GLY A 10 7.24 3.59 7.80
CA GLY A 10 8.55 3.07 7.42
C GLY A 10 8.72 2.86 5.91
N LYS A 11 9.96 2.65 5.48
CA LYS A 11 10.28 2.36 4.07
C LYS A 11 9.58 1.10 3.57
N ASP A 12 9.42 0.09 4.43
CA ASP A 12 8.88 -1.21 4.03
C ASP A 12 7.38 -1.12 3.77
N SER A 13 6.62 -0.47 4.69
CA SER A 13 5.20 -0.23 4.47
C SER A 13 4.94 0.68 3.28
N THR A 14 5.80 1.68 3.06
CA THR A 14 5.72 2.58 1.90
C THR A 14 5.99 1.84 0.60
N TYR A 15 7.01 0.98 0.57
CA TYR A 15 7.36 0.19 -0.61
C TYR A 15 6.30 -0.87 -0.94
N ALA A 16 5.69 -1.49 0.08
CA ALA A 16 4.59 -2.42 -0.12
C ALA A 16 3.40 -1.76 -0.83
N ILE A 17 3.02 -0.55 -0.41
CA ILE A 17 1.95 0.24 -1.07
C ILE A 17 2.32 0.53 -2.52
N TYR A 18 3.52 1.05 -2.75
CA TYR A 18 4.03 1.34 -4.10
C TYR A 18 3.96 0.12 -5.03
N LEU A 19 4.39 -1.05 -4.53
CA LEU A 19 4.38 -2.29 -5.30
C LEU A 19 2.95 -2.74 -5.65
N MET A 20 2.01 -2.57 -4.72
CA MET A 20 0.60 -2.92 -4.94
C MET A 20 -0.06 -2.00 -5.97
N GLU A 21 0.20 -0.69 -5.92
CA GLU A 21 -0.28 0.25 -6.92
C GLU A 21 0.24 -0.09 -8.32
N ARG A 22 1.54 -0.41 -8.44
CA ARG A 22 2.17 -0.83 -9.71
C ARG A 22 1.61 -2.14 -10.27
N ARG A 23 0.98 -2.97 -9.43
CA ARG A 23 0.31 -4.21 -9.83
C ARG A 23 -1.19 -4.01 -10.13
N GLY A 24 -1.67 -2.76 -10.16
CA GLY A 24 -3.06 -2.44 -10.47
C GLY A 24 -4.02 -2.63 -9.28
N HIS A 25 -3.49 -2.63 -8.06
CA HIS A 25 -4.31 -2.57 -6.86
C HIS A 25 -4.53 -1.11 -6.45
N ASP A 26 -5.75 -0.79 -6.04
CA ASP A 26 -6.15 0.53 -5.57
C ASP A 26 -6.07 0.53 -4.04
N VAL A 27 -5.03 1.15 -3.49
CA VAL A 27 -4.80 1.24 -2.04
C VAL A 27 -5.31 2.59 -1.53
N LYS A 28 -6.55 2.64 -1.06
CA LYS A 28 -7.19 3.90 -0.64
C LYS A 28 -7.05 4.24 0.84
N TYR A 29 -6.74 3.24 1.66
CA TYR A 29 -6.74 3.40 3.11
C TYR A 29 -5.43 2.89 3.70
N LEU A 30 -4.91 3.66 4.64
CA LEU A 30 -3.73 3.33 5.44
C LEU A 30 -4.20 3.11 6.88
N LEU A 31 -3.85 1.96 7.45
CA LEU A 31 -4.25 1.49 8.78
C LEU A 31 -3.05 1.47 9.74
#